data_AF-A0AA90XTR7-F1
#
_entry.id   AF-A0AA90XTR7-F1
#
_cell.length_a   1.000
_cell.length_b   1.000
_cell.length_c   1.000
_cell.angle_alpha   90.00
_cell.angle_beta   90.00
_cell.angle_gamma   90.00
#
_symmetry.space_group_name_H-M   'P 1'
#
loop_
_entity.id
_entity.type
_entity.pdbx_description
1 polymer ?
#
loop_
_entity_poly.entity_id
_entity_poly.type
_entity_poly.pdbx_seq_one_letter_code
_entity_poly.pdbx_strand_id
1 'polypeptide(L)'
;MNNYIYFPLIKTRDAELKSMSKLHSDIADKMMPIYELTKSRKAKKTPDGDIHRRMSSIKEIQGDRPFILDLSANEKYVNTQIEQLINPKDGYYEWQYFLSIYGGLNIIPMVHLYDEDDFTEVEKFVRDVSVNKGKIAVRLPYDLDNFQKFVAPIVNNLQNNCKLYVILDGGQVNGKVKKVVDGFRLACSELKVLDKIEDIIIVTTSFPRSPASLGDDDQGEFPILEESIFKETSNFYPVKYGDYASINIEQVEIKGGTFVPRIDISLNEKFIYKRYRRNAGSYALCAQKMIKDGRYKSIGIWADDEIMLAYNETPSGISPSFWIAVRMNYFMTTRVKLRSF
;
A
#
# COMPACT_ATOMS: atom_id res chain seq x y z
N MET A 1 10.69 3.02 21.43
CA MET A 1 10.42 2.08 20.32
C MET A 1 9.24 2.63 19.54
N ASN A 2 9.40 2.94 18.25
CA ASN A 2 8.28 3.41 17.44
C ASN A 2 7.33 2.24 17.17
N ASN A 3 6.12 2.32 17.73
CA ASN A 3 5.06 1.36 17.47
C ASN A 3 4.27 1.88 16.27
N TYR A 4 4.64 1.45 15.06
CA TYR A 4 3.92 1.83 13.85
C TYR A 4 2.47 1.33 13.93
N ILE A 5 1.53 2.21 13.63
CA ILE A 5 0.10 1.93 13.77
C ILE A 5 -0.61 1.74 12.43
N TYR A 6 0.08 1.99 11.32
CA TYR A 6 -0.48 1.87 9.98
C TYR A 6 0.57 1.46 8.95
N PHE A 7 0.23 0.46 8.14
CA PHE A 7 1.09 -0.15 7.13
C PHE A 7 0.44 -0.07 5.74
N PRO A 8 0.50 1.08 5.06
CA PRO A 8 -0.06 1.19 3.71
C PRO A 8 0.80 0.41 2.71
N LEU A 9 0.16 -0.46 1.93
CA LEU A 9 0.76 -1.15 0.79
C LEU A 9 0.47 -0.35 -0.47
N ILE A 10 1.51 0.26 -1.02
CA ILE A 10 1.40 1.12 -2.20
C ILE A 10 2.38 0.70 -3.28
N LYS A 11 1.94 0.81 -4.52
CA LYS A 11 2.87 0.77 -5.65
C LYS A 11 3.65 2.07 -5.72
N THR A 12 4.75 2.03 -6.46
CA THR A 12 5.63 3.20 -6.69
C THR A 12 5.20 4.03 -7.89
N ARG A 13 3.89 4.12 -8.19
CA ARG A 13 3.37 4.96 -9.28
C ARG A 13 3.30 6.42 -8.83
N ASP A 14 3.22 7.33 -9.80
CA ASP A 14 3.40 8.76 -9.50
C ASP A 14 2.32 9.33 -8.58
N ALA A 15 1.07 8.86 -8.66
CA ALA A 15 0.01 9.30 -7.76
C ALA A 15 0.31 8.89 -6.31
N GLU A 16 0.78 7.66 -6.10
CA GLU A 16 1.10 7.10 -4.79
C GLU A 16 2.31 7.81 -4.18
N LEU A 17 3.40 7.93 -4.94
CA LEU A 17 4.61 8.64 -4.48
C LEU A 17 4.33 10.13 -4.21
N LYS A 18 3.50 10.77 -5.04
CA LYS A 18 3.06 12.15 -4.79
C LYS A 18 2.25 12.27 -3.50
N SER A 19 1.36 11.31 -3.25
CA SER A 19 0.57 11.31 -2.01
C SER A 19 1.46 11.20 -0.78
N MET A 20 2.43 10.28 -0.83
CA MET A 20 3.40 10.07 0.25
C MET A 20 4.29 11.30 0.48
N SER A 21 4.75 11.97 -0.57
CA SER A 21 5.58 13.19 -0.45
C SER A 21 4.83 14.41 0.13
N LYS A 22 3.52 14.30 0.31
CA LYS A 22 2.64 15.33 0.87
C LYS A 22 2.13 14.99 2.27
N LEU A 23 2.59 13.89 2.87
CA LEU A 23 2.30 13.58 4.27
C LEU A 23 3.15 14.49 5.17
N HIS A 24 2.51 15.02 6.22
CA HIS A 24 3.24 15.72 7.28
C HIS A 24 4.03 14.70 8.12
N SER A 25 5.12 15.14 8.74
CA SER A 25 6.04 14.25 9.47
C SER A 25 5.37 13.51 10.62
N ASP A 26 4.50 14.16 11.38
CA ASP A 26 3.73 13.57 12.49
C ASP A 26 2.85 12.37 12.07
N ILE A 27 2.40 12.36 10.81
CA ILE A 27 1.67 11.25 10.21
C ILE A 27 2.65 10.20 9.69
N ALA A 28 3.67 10.62 8.93
CA ALA A 28 4.66 9.71 8.35
C ALA A 28 5.44 8.91 9.41
N ASP A 29 5.77 9.53 10.55
CA ASP A 29 6.51 8.89 11.66
C ASP A 29 5.72 7.76 12.35
N LYS A 30 4.40 7.72 12.16
CA LYS A 30 3.50 6.69 12.70
C LYS A 30 3.22 5.54 11.72
N MET A 31 3.78 5.61 10.52
CA MET A 31 3.52 4.68 9.42
C MET A 31 4.76 3.83 9.13
N MET A 32 4.54 2.59 8.71
CA MET A 32 5.55 1.74 8.08
C MET A 32 5.09 1.39 6.67
N PRO A 33 5.42 2.22 5.66
CA PRO A 33 4.97 1.98 4.29
C PRO A 33 5.57 0.70 3.71
N ILE A 34 4.76 -0.03 2.95
CA ILE A 34 5.18 -1.16 2.12
C ILE A 34 5.16 -0.69 0.67
N TYR A 35 6.34 -0.46 0.11
CA TYR A 35 6.49 -0.07 -1.29
C TYR A 35 6.64 -1.30 -2.17
N GLU A 36 5.67 -1.51 -3.05
CA GLU A 36 5.79 -2.43 -4.18
C GLU A 36 6.50 -1.69 -5.33
N LEU A 37 7.75 -2.06 -5.59
CA LEU A 37 8.59 -1.45 -6.62
C LEU A 37 8.05 -1.81 -8.00
N THR A 38 7.86 -0.79 -8.84
CA THR A 38 7.31 -0.87 -10.19
C THR A 38 8.21 -0.15 -11.16
N LYS A 39 8.18 -0.52 -12.44
CA LYS A 39 8.89 0.22 -13.48
C LYS A 39 8.48 1.70 -13.49
N SER A 40 9.42 2.59 -13.75
CA SER A 40 9.09 3.98 -14.01
C SER A 40 8.36 4.14 -15.35
N ARG A 41 7.64 5.25 -15.53
CA ARG A 41 6.99 5.52 -16.82
C ARG A 41 8.06 5.61 -17.91
N LYS A 42 7.84 4.88 -19.01
CA LYS A 42 8.65 5.06 -20.22
C LYS A 42 8.52 6.51 -20.69
N ALA A 43 9.65 7.19 -20.85
CA ALA A 43 9.71 8.53 -21.42
C ALA A 43 10.62 8.49 -22.66
N LYS A 44 10.46 9.43 -23.59
CA LYS A 44 11.29 9.50 -24.82
C LYS A 44 12.81 9.51 -24.53
N LYS A 45 13.22 10.00 -23.34
CA LYS A 45 14.62 10.05 -22.89
C LYS A 45 15.05 8.85 -22.03
N THR A 46 14.12 8.04 -21.54
CA THR A 46 14.37 6.86 -20.69
C THR A 46 13.32 5.78 -21.02
N PRO A 47 13.54 5.00 -22.09
CA PRO A 47 12.55 4.07 -22.60
C PRO A 47 12.35 2.82 -21.73
N ASP A 48 13.28 2.54 -20.80
CA ASP A 48 13.35 1.25 -20.10
C ASP A 48 12.55 1.19 -18.79
N GLY A 49 12.02 2.33 -18.35
CA GLY A 49 11.25 2.40 -17.11
C GLY A 49 12.10 2.09 -15.87
N ASP A 50 13.30 2.68 -15.82
CA ASP A 50 14.31 2.47 -14.78
C ASP A 50 13.76 2.55 -13.34
N ILE A 51 13.99 1.50 -12.54
CA ILE A 51 13.60 1.40 -11.13
C ILE A 51 14.43 2.29 -10.20
N HIS A 52 15.66 2.68 -10.58
CA HIS A 52 16.51 3.54 -9.76
C HIS A 52 15.88 4.94 -9.57
N ARG A 53 15.08 5.40 -10.53
CA ARG A 53 14.30 6.64 -10.41
C ARG A 53 13.24 6.54 -9.31
N ARG A 54 12.60 5.37 -9.15
CA ARG A 54 11.63 5.13 -8.06
C ARG A 54 12.30 5.11 -6.71
N MET A 55 13.46 4.46 -6.61
CA MET A 55 14.26 4.48 -5.39
C MET A 55 14.75 5.89 -5.02
N SER A 56 15.09 6.72 -6.00
CA SER A 56 15.43 8.13 -5.75
C SER A 56 14.25 8.89 -5.14
N SER A 57 13.04 8.72 -5.68
CA SER A 57 11.83 9.30 -5.09
C SER A 57 11.53 8.74 -3.69
N ILE A 58 11.68 7.43 -3.47
CA ILE A 58 11.50 6.83 -2.15
C ILE A 58 12.50 7.42 -1.15
N LYS A 59 13.77 7.58 -1.53
CA LYS A 59 14.81 8.19 -0.70
C LYS A 59 14.43 9.60 -0.26
N GLU A 60 13.95 10.43 -1.19
CA GLU A 60 13.50 11.81 -0.89
C GLU A 60 12.28 11.83 0.05
N ILE A 61 11.35 10.89 -0.13
CA ILE A 61 10.11 10.80 0.67
C ILE A 61 10.40 10.29 2.08
N GLN A 62 11.22 9.24 2.19
CA GLN A 62 11.43 8.52 3.45
C GLN A 62 12.50 9.17 4.32
N GLY A 63 13.57 9.69 3.73
CA GLY A 63 14.75 10.10 4.49
C GLY A 63 15.28 8.92 5.31
N ASP A 64 15.40 9.10 6.62
CA ASP A 64 15.88 8.09 7.56
C ASP A 64 14.77 7.17 8.12
N ARG A 65 13.52 7.32 7.67
CA ARG A 65 12.43 6.43 8.13
C ARG A 65 12.59 5.03 7.52
N PRO A 66 12.31 3.96 8.28
CA PRO A 66 12.29 2.64 7.73
C PRO A 66 11.05 2.42 6.85
N PHE A 67 11.19 1.54 5.87
CA PHE A 67 10.09 1.09 5.02
C PHE A 67 10.32 -0.34 4.56
N ILE A 68 9.24 -1.04 4.25
CA ILE A 68 9.30 -2.37 3.64
C ILE A 68 9.39 -2.19 2.12
N LEU A 69 10.35 -2.87 1.49
CA LEU A 69 10.53 -2.84 0.04
C LEU A 69 10.22 -4.21 -0.55
N ASP A 70 9.17 -4.24 -1.37
CA ASP A 70 8.67 -5.38 -2.12
C ASP A 70 8.88 -5.15 -3.63
N LEU A 71 8.78 -6.21 -4.42
CA LEU A 71 8.89 -6.18 -5.88
C LEU A 71 7.54 -6.53 -6.49
N SER A 72 7.10 -5.78 -7.51
CA SER A 72 5.84 -6.10 -8.17
C SER A 72 5.96 -7.41 -8.95
N ALA A 73 5.00 -8.32 -8.74
CA ALA A 73 4.81 -9.52 -9.56
C ALA A 73 3.85 -9.27 -10.75
N ASN A 74 3.34 -8.05 -10.92
CA ASN A 74 2.37 -7.74 -11.96
C ASN A 74 3.06 -7.40 -13.28
N GLU A 75 2.86 -8.21 -14.32
CA GLU A 75 3.45 -8.06 -15.65
C GLU A 75 3.33 -6.64 -16.26
N LYS A 76 2.24 -5.91 -15.93
CA LYS A 76 2.06 -4.52 -16.41
C LYS A 76 3.04 -3.55 -15.76
N TYR A 77 3.56 -3.87 -14.59
CA TYR A 77 4.42 -3.03 -13.76
C TYR A 77 5.86 -3.54 -13.64
N VAL A 78 6.18 -4.74 -14.15
CA VAL A 78 7.56 -5.23 -14.23
C VAL A 78 8.29 -4.72 -15.49
N ASN A 79 9.60 -4.68 -15.40
CA ASN A 79 10.56 -4.58 -16.49
C ASN A 79 11.70 -5.59 -16.23
N THR A 80 12.65 -5.69 -17.15
CA THR A 80 13.79 -6.62 -17.03
C THR A 80 14.60 -6.44 -15.75
N GLN A 81 14.71 -5.22 -15.20
CA GLN A 81 15.38 -5.03 -13.91
C GLN A 81 14.61 -5.73 -12.79
N ILE A 82 13.29 -5.56 -12.70
CA ILE A 82 12.48 -6.26 -11.67
C ILE A 82 12.53 -7.78 -11.86
N GLU A 83 12.48 -8.26 -13.09
CA GLU A 83 12.63 -9.70 -13.40
C GLU A 83 13.97 -10.26 -12.92
N GLN A 84 15.06 -9.50 -13.08
CA GLN A 84 16.38 -9.88 -12.56
C GLN A 84 16.40 -9.93 -11.03
N LEU A 85 15.80 -8.95 -10.36
CA LEU A 85 15.74 -8.93 -8.89
C LEU A 85 14.90 -10.09 -8.32
N ILE A 86 13.91 -10.56 -9.07
CA ILE A 86 13.03 -11.67 -8.69
C ILE A 86 13.71 -13.04 -8.87
N ASN A 87 14.80 -13.12 -9.65
CA ASN A 87 15.48 -14.38 -9.92
C ASN A 87 16.01 -15.04 -8.63
N PRO A 88 15.60 -16.27 -8.29
CA PRO A 88 15.99 -16.94 -7.05
C PRO A 88 17.45 -17.39 -7.01
N LYS A 89 18.14 -17.44 -8.16
CA LYS A 89 19.49 -17.99 -8.27
C LYS A 89 20.46 -17.41 -7.22
N ASP A 90 21.21 -18.31 -6.58
CA ASP A 90 22.25 -17.98 -5.61
C ASP A 90 21.73 -17.15 -4.42
N GLY A 91 20.52 -17.46 -3.96
CA GLY A 91 19.83 -16.82 -2.86
C GLY A 91 19.35 -15.42 -3.22
N TYR A 92 18.77 -15.24 -4.41
CA TYR A 92 18.37 -13.94 -4.94
C TYR A 92 19.53 -12.94 -5.01
N TYR A 93 20.65 -13.35 -5.60
CA TYR A 93 21.88 -12.56 -5.64
C TYR A 93 21.66 -11.11 -6.12
N GLU A 94 20.91 -10.92 -7.21
CA GLU A 94 20.63 -9.58 -7.76
C GLU A 94 19.81 -8.72 -6.79
N TRP A 95 18.89 -9.33 -6.02
CA TRP A 95 18.15 -8.62 -4.99
C TRP A 95 19.04 -8.20 -3.84
N GLN A 96 19.89 -9.10 -3.34
CA GLN A 96 20.86 -8.77 -2.29
C GLN A 96 21.80 -7.64 -2.74
N TYR A 97 22.30 -7.71 -3.97
CA TYR A 97 23.16 -6.68 -4.54
C TYR A 97 22.43 -5.34 -4.65
N PHE A 98 21.19 -5.32 -5.14
CA PHE A 98 20.36 -4.11 -5.20
C PHE A 98 20.15 -3.50 -3.81
N LEU A 99 19.85 -4.32 -2.79
CA LEU A 99 19.72 -3.86 -1.41
C LEU A 99 21.02 -3.24 -0.88
N SER A 100 22.18 -3.76 -1.30
CA SER A 100 23.49 -3.22 -0.91
C SER A 100 23.77 -1.84 -1.53
N ILE A 101 23.36 -1.61 -2.79
CA ILE A 101 23.47 -0.30 -3.47
C ILE A 101 22.72 0.77 -2.69
N TYR A 102 21.60 0.41 -2.08
CA TYR A 102 20.77 1.29 -1.24
C TYR A 102 20.99 1.09 0.26
N GLY A 103 22.17 0.58 0.67
CA GLY A 103 22.48 0.29 2.07
C GLY A 103 22.41 1.49 3.02
N GLY A 104 22.48 2.73 2.51
CA GLY A 104 22.27 3.95 3.27
C GLY A 104 20.79 4.27 3.58
N LEU A 105 19.84 3.46 3.11
CA LEU A 105 18.42 3.57 3.43
C LEU A 105 18.02 2.50 4.45
N ASN A 106 17.01 2.80 5.27
CA ASN A 106 16.46 1.88 6.27
C ASN A 106 15.45 0.88 5.64
N ILE A 107 15.91 0.16 4.61
CA ILE A 107 15.11 -0.84 3.91
C ILE A 107 14.96 -2.10 4.76
N ILE A 108 13.71 -2.50 4.97
CA ILE A 108 13.28 -3.83 5.41
C ILE A 108 12.95 -4.64 4.15
N PRO A 109 13.78 -5.62 3.75
CA PRO A 109 13.60 -6.33 2.51
C PRO A 109 12.45 -7.34 2.60
N MET A 110 11.64 -7.43 1.55
CA MET A 110 10.69 -8.51 1.35
C MET A 110 11.42 -9.80 0.94
N VAL A 111 11.01 -10.91 1.55
CA VAL A 111 11.34 -12.28 1.13
C VAL A 111 10.33 -12.68 0.05
N HIS A 112 10.83 -13.17 -1.07
CA HIS A 112 10.02 -13.70 -2.15
C HIS A 112 9.92 -15.22 -2.07
N LEU A 113 8.74 -15.76 -2.35
CA LEU A 113 8.43 -17.18 -2.36
C LEU A 113 7.95 -17.54 -3.76
N TYR A 114 8.71 -18.35 -4.50
CA TYR A 114 8.40 -18.76 -5.88
C TYR A 114 8.09 -20.24 -6.04
N ASP A 115 8.64 -21.07 -5.15
CA ASP A 115 8.41 -22.50 -5.12
C ASP A 115 7.59 -22.85 -3.87
N GLU A 116 6.70 -23.83 -4.01
CA GLU A 116 5.85 -24.27 -2.91
C GLU A 116 6.54 -25.33 -2.03
N ASP A 117 7.58 -25.99 -2.53
CA ASP A 117 8.22 -27.15 -1.92
C ASP A 117 9.73 -27.00 -1.71
N ASP A 118 10.45 -26.27 -2.58
CA ASP A 118 11.88 -26.00 -2.43
C ASP A 118 12.17 -24.58 -1.90
N PHE A 119 12.56 -24.50 -0.63
CA PHE A 119 12.91 -23.25 0.02
C PHE A 119 14.40 -22.94 0.02
N THR A 120 15.25 -23.73 -0.64
CA THR A 120 16.73 -23.62 -0.55
C THR A 120 17.24 -22.21 -0.81
N GLU A 121 16.77 -21.58 -1.90
CA GLU A 121 17.18 -20.21 -2.27
C GLU A 121 16.61 -19.15 -1.32
N VAL A 122 15.39 -19.37 -0.81
CA VAL A 122 14.76 -18.52 0.20
C VAL A 122 15.56 -18.55 1.50
N GLU A 123 15.89 -19.74 1.98
CA GLU A 123 16.68 -19.92 3.20
C GLU A 123 18.06 -19.29 3.07
N LYS A 124 18.72 -19.44 1.91
CA LYS A 124 20.00 -18.79 1.62
C LYS A 124 19.88 -17.28 1.70
N PHE A 125 18.92 -16.68 1.01
CA PHE A 125 18.67 -15.24 1.09
C PHE A 125 18.42 -14.75 2.51
N VAL A 126 17.57 -15.44 3.24
CA VAL A 126 17.24 -15.09 4.62
C VAL A 126 18.48 -15.14 5.50
N ARG A 127 19.29 -16.20 5.40
CA ARG A 127 20.56 -16.29 6.14
C ARG A 127 21.48 -15.12 5.82
N ASP A 128 21.72 -14.85 4.53
CA ASP A 128 22.68 -13.85 4.08
C ASP A 128 22.25 -12.43 4.49
N VAL A 129 20.98 -12.08 4.26
CA VAL A 129 20.45 -10.72 4.48
C VAL A 129 20.22 -10.41 5.95
N SER A 130 19.78 -11.38 6.75
CA SER A 130 19.51 -11.18 8.19
C SER A 130 20.77 -10.94 9.02
N VAL A 131 21.97 -11.20 8.50
CA VAL A 131 23.24 -10.84 9.17
C VAL A 131 23.31 -9.34 9.44
N ASN A 132 22.93 -8.52 8.44
CA ASN A 132 23.09 -7.07 8.47
C ASN A 132 21.77 -6.30 8.61
N LYS A 133 20.64 -7.02 8.70
CA LYS A 133 19.31 -6.42 8.83
C LYS A 133 18.69 -6.83 10.17
N GLY A 134 18.14 -5.85 10.88
CA GLY A 134 17.40 -6.12 12.12
C GLY A 134 15.99 -6.67 11.88
N LYS A 135 15.43 -6.43 10.68
CA LYS A 135 14.09 -6.89 10.29
C LYS A 135 14.05 -7.23 8.81
N ILE A 136 13.24 -8.23 8.46
CA ILE A 136 12.83 -8.57 7.09
C ILE A 136 11.30 -8.74 7.07
N ALA A 137 10.69 -8.84 5.89
CA ALA A 137 9.26 -9.03 5.73
C ALA A 137 8.94 -10.20 4.80
N VAL A 138 7.76 -10.81 4.95
CA VAL A 138 7.18 -11.75 3.98
C VAL A 138 5.73 -11.38 3.75
N ARG A 139 5.24 -11.53 2.51
CA ARG A 139 3.85 -11.29 2.13
C ARG A 139 3.22 -12.58 1.62
N LEU A 140 2.09 -12.94 2.19
CA LEU A 140 1.38 -14.20 1.92
C LEU A 140 -0.10 -13.92 1.62
N PRO A 141 -0.71 -14.61 0.65
CA PRO A 141 -2.16 -14.62 0.50
C PRO A 141 -2.87 -15.07 1.78
N TYR A 142 -4.03 -14.49 2.07
CA TYR A 142 -4.83 -14.82 3.26
C TYR A 142 -5.47 -16.22 3.24
N ASP A 143 -5.50 -16.91 2.11
CA ASP A 143 -6.20 -18.18 1.90
C ASP A 143 -5.27 -19.34 1.51
N LEU A 144 -4.05 -19.33 2.05
CA LEU A 144 -3.15 -20.49 2.01
C LEU A 144 -3.66 -21.60 2.93
N ASP A 145 -3.40 -22.85 2.53
CA ASP A 145 -3.78 -24.04 3.31
C ASP A 145 -2.86 -24.32 4.50
N ASN A 146 -1.61 -23.82 4.47
CA ASN A 146 -0.63 -24.04 5.53
C ASN A 146 0.39 -22.89 5.56
N PHE A 147 0.21 -21.94 6.47
CA PHE A 147 1.07 -20.77 6.62
C PHE A 147 2.43 -21.13 7.22
N GLN A 148 2.48 -22.12 8.12
CA GLN A 148 3.73 -22.57 8.73
C GLN A 148 4.71 -23.12 7.70
N LYS A 149 4.22 -23.84 6.67
CA LYS A 149 5.03 -24.36 5.56
C LYS A 149 5.92 -23.27 4.95
N PHE A 150 5.35 -22.09 4.73
CA PHE A 150 6.03 -20.97 4.06
C PHE A 150 6.84 -20.09 5.03
N VAL A 151 6.40 -19.94 6.28
CA VAL A 151 7.03 -19.03 7.24
C VAL A 151 8.14 -19.70 8.05
N ALA A 152 8.03 -21.00 8.36
CA ALA A 152 9.04 -21.71 9.15
C ALA A 152 10.43 -21.70 8.50
N PRO A 153 10.61 -21.95 7.18
CA PRO A 153 11.92 -21.86 6.53
C PRO A 153 12.59 -20.49 6.71
N ILE A 154 11.79 -19.42 6.71
CA ILE A 154 12.27 -18.05 6.94
C ILE A 154 12.72 -17.90 8.40
N VAL A 155 11.82 -18.14 9.35
CA VAL A 155 12.09 -17.94 10.78
C VAL A 155 13.28 -18.76 11.29
N ASN A 156 13.38 -20.01 10.83
CA ASN A 156 14.45 -20.94 11.23
C ASN A 156 15.83 -20.50 10.72
N ASN A 157 15.88 -19.75 9.63
CA ASN A 157 17.12 -19.30 9.00
C ASN A 157 17.52 -17.86 9.35
N LEU A 158 16.66 -17.11 10.06
CA LEU A 158 16.98 -15.77 10.58
C LEU A 158 18.22 -15.81 11.48
N GLN A 159 19.26 -15.10 11.05
CA GLN A 159 20.48 -14.86 11.81
C GLN A 159 20.30 -13.69 12.77
N ASN A 160 21.15 -13.68 13.80
CA ASN A 160 21.15 -12.65 14.85
C ASN A 160 19.75 -12.51 15.49
N ASN A 161 19.50 -11.41 16.19
CA ASN A 161 18.18 -11.08 16.72
C ASN A 161 17.23 -10.50 15.65
N CYS A 162 17.45 -10.82 14.36
CA CYS A 162 16.58 -10.36 13.27
C CYS A 162 15.15 -10.87 13.47
N LYS A 163 14.17 -10.02 13.19
CA LYS A 163 12.74 -10.32 13.31
C LYS A 163 12.03 -10.29 11.96
N LEU A 164 10.87 -10.94 11.89
CA LEU A 164 10.06 -11.05 10.68
C LEU A 164 8.75 -10.28 10.81
N TYR A 165 8.47 -9.38 9.87
CA TYR A 165 7.12 -8.91 9.61
C TYR A 165 6.39 -9.91 8.71
N VAL A 166 5.19 -10.34 9.10
CA VAL A 166 4.33 -11.17 8.25
C VAL A 166 3.14 -10.35 7.77
N ILE A 167 3.02 -10.18 6.46
CA ILE A 167 1.92 -9.46 5.82
C ILE A 167 0.96 -10.49 5.23
N LEU A 168 -0.24 -10.56 5.80
CA LEU A 168 -1.33 -11.37 5.30
C LEU A 168 -2.18 -10.52 4.36
N ASP A 169 -2.17 -10.86 3.08
CA ASP A 169 -2.78 -10.09 2.02
C ASP A 169 -4.13 -10.69 1.60
N GLY A 170 -5.20 -10.00 1.97
CA GLY A 170 -6.57 -10.34 1.58
C GLY A 170 -7.00 -9.78 0.23
N GLY A 171 -6.14 -9.00 -0.44
CA GLY A 171 -6.41 -8.45 -1.77
C GLY A 171 -7.66 -7.57 -1.84
N GLN A 172 -8.39 -7.67 -2.97
CA GLN A 172 -9.62 -6.93 -3.21
C GLN A 172 -10.82 -7.63 -2.57
N VAL A 173 -11.59 -6.90 -1.76
CA VAL A 173 -12.76 -7.42 -1.04
C VAL A 173 -14.05 -6.80 -1.60
N ASN A 174 -14.88 -7.65 -2.20
CA ASN A 174 -16.17 -7.28 -2.80
C ASN A 174 -17.37 -7.89 -2.02
N GLY A 175 -17.33 -7.86 -0.69
CA GLY A 175 -18.43 -8.33 0.18
C GLY A 175 -18.25 -9.72 0.84
N LYS A 176 -17.20 -10.48 0.50
CA LYS A 176 -16.85 -11.75 1.16
C LYS A 176 -16.07 -11.56 2.47
N VAL A 177 -16.49 -10.61 3.31
CA VAL A 177 -15.79 -10.19 4.54
C VAL A 177 -15.49 -11.39 5.46
N LYS A 178 -16.48 -12.24 5.72
CA LYS A 178 -16.33 -13.40 6.60
C LYS A 178 -15.22 -14.37 6.14
N LYS A 179 -15.15 -14.68 4.84
CA LYS A 179 -14.10 -15.56 4.29
C LYS A 179 -12.70 -14.98 4.56
N VAL A 180 -12.54 -13.66 4.37
CA VAL A 180 -11.27 -12.97 4.59
C VAL A 180 -10.89 -12.96 6.06
N VAL A 181 -11.84 -12.66 6.94
CA VAL A 181 -11.63 -12.72 8.41
C VAL A 181 -11.25 -14.13 8.86
N ASP A 182 -11.97 -15.16 8.40
CA ASP A 182 -11.70 -16.56 8.78
C ASP A 182 -10.30 -17.00 8.30
N GLY A 183 -9.89 -16.61 7.08
CA GLY A 183 -8.53 -16.87 6.58
C GLY A 183 -7.44 -16.17 7.41
N PHE A 184 -7.63 -14.89 7.76
CA PHE A 184 -6.70 -14.20 8.66
C PHE A 184 -6.62 -14.84 10.05
N ARG A 185 -7.75 -15.30 10.60
CA ARG A 185 -7.77 -16.00 11.89
C ARG A 185 -7.03 -17.33 11.85
N LEU A 186 -7.23 -18.11 10.77
CA LEU A 186 -6.49 -19.34 10.55
C LEU A 186 -4.97 -19.07 10.50
N ALA A 187 -4.56 -18.12 9.66
CA ALA A 187 -3.17 -17.70 9.54
C ALA A 187 -2.57 -17.28 10.90
N CYS A 188 -3.25 -16.42 11.65
CA CYS A 188 -2.77 -15.98 12.97
C CYS A 188 -2.66 -17.15 13.96
N SER A 189 -3.61 -18.09 13.91
CA SER A 189 -3.60 -19.27 14.78
C SER A 189 -2.42 -20.21 14.51
N GLU A 190 -2.00 -20.31 13.25
CA GLU A 190 -0.86 -21.11 12.82
C GLU A 190 0.46 -20.39 13.11
N LEU A 191 0.53 -19.08 12.86
CA LEU A 191 1.77 -18.32 13.01
C LEU A 191 2.14 -18.00 14.45
N LYS A 192 1.19 -18.00 15.40
CA LYS A 192 1.45 -17.71 16.82
C LYS A 192 2.46 -18.64 17.49
N VAL A 193 2.72 -19.82 16.91
CA VAL A 193 3.67 -20.79 17.47
C VAL A 193 5.11 -20.54 17.00
N LEU A 194 5.31 -19.65 16.02
CA LEU A 194 6.61 -19.32 15.48
C LEU A 194 7.22 -18.14 16.23
N ASP A 195 8.39 -18.36 16.80
CA ASP A 195 9.17 -17.32 17.44
C ASP A 195 9.74 -16.33 16.39
N LYS A 196 10.28 -15.18 16.84
CA LYS A 196 10.90 -14.14 15.99
C LYS A 196 9.97 -13.38 15.02
N ILE A 197 8.66 -13.64 15.00
CA ILE A 197 7.71 -12.74 14.35
C ILE A 197 7.65 -11.43 15.16
N GLU A 198 7.86 -10.30 14.48
CA GLU A 198 7.76 -8.95 15.05
C GLU A 198 6.28 -8.54 15.16
N ASP A 199 5.59 -8.53 14.03
CA ASP A 199 4.17 -8.20 13.92
C ASP A 199 3.55 -8.96 12.75
N ILE A 200 2.25 -9.26 12.88
CA ILE A 200 1.41 -9.73 11.78
C ILE A 200 0.58 -8.53 11.30
N ILE A 201 0.71 -8.16 10.03
CA ILE A 201 -0.03 -7.09 9.38
C ILE A 201 -1.09 -7.73 8.50
N ILE A 202 -2.34 -7.29 8.61
CA ILE A 202 -3.37 -7.65 7.61
C ILE A 202 -3.55 -6.52 6.62
N VAL A 203 -3.64 -6.83 5.33
CA VAL A 203 -3.82 -5.85 4.26
C VAL A 203 -4.99 -6.26 3.38
N THR A 204 -5.92 -5.34 3.16
CA THR A 204 -7.06 -5.53 2.23
C THR A 204 -7.37 -4.23 1.51
N THR A 205 -8.18 -4.30 0.46
CA THR A 205 -8.84 -3.11 -0.11
C THR A 205 -10.26 -3.41 -0.54
N SER A 206 -11.18 -2.50 -0.25
CA SER A 206 -12.56 -2.51 -0.75
C SER A 206 -12.82 -1.34 -1.69
N PHE A 207 -11.80 -0.52 -1.98
CA PHE A 207 -11.95 0.61 -2.88
C PHE A 207 -12.44 0.10 -4.24
N PRO A 208 -13.60 0.57 -4.73
CA PRO A 208 -14.28 -0.10 -5.81
C PRO A 208 -13.65 0.26 -7.16
N ARG A 209 -13.81 -0.65 -8.11
CA ARG A 209 -13.34 -0.46 -9.49
C ARG A 209 -13.99 0.75 -10.15
N SER A 210 -15.28 0.93 -9.90
CA SER A 210 -16.07 2.07 -10.39
C SER A 210 -16.90 2.64 -9.25
N PRO A 211 -16.39 3.63 -8.48
CA PRO A 211 -17.19 4.30 -7.46
C PRO A 211 -18.53 4.86 -7.99
N ALA A 212 -18.57 5.26 -9.27
CA ALA A 212 -19.75 5.77 -9.93
C ALA A 212 -20.88 4.74 -10.10
N SER A 213 -20.60 3.42 -9.99
CA SER A 213 -21.66 2.39 -10.02
C SER A 213 -22.28 2.12 -8.64
N LEU A 214 -21.81 2.80 -7.60
CA LEU A 214 -22.27 2.64 -6.21
C LEU A 214 -22.97 3.90 -5.69
N GLY A 215 -23.51 4.73 -6.58
CA GLY A 215 -24.25 5.94 -6.23
C GLY A 215 -24.97 6.53 -7.43
N ASP A 216 -25.37 7.79 -7.30
CA ASP A 216 -25.94 8.60 -8.37
C ASP A 216 -24.83 9.13 -9.31
N ASP A 217 -25.19 9.74 -10.45
CA ASP A 217 -24.20 10.23 -11.43
C ASP A 217 -23.27 11.30 -10.82
N ASP A 218 -23.79 12.11 -9.88
CA ASP A 218 -23.10 13.26 -9.31
C ASP A 218 -22.60 13.07 -7.87
N GLN A 219 -23.06 12.05 -7.16
CA GLN A 219 -22.65 11.75 -5.80
C GLN A 219 -22.91 10.29 -5.40
N GLY A 220 -22.18 9.81 -4.38
CA GLY A 220 -22.46 8.51 -3.80
C GLY A 220 -21.60 8.22 -2.58
N GLU A 221 -21.77 7.02 -2.04
CA GLU A 221 -21.01 6.53 -0.91
C GLU A 221 -20.81 5.01 -0.99
N PHE A 222 -19.70 4.53 -0.43
CA PHE A 222 -19.38 3.10 -0.40
C PHE A 222 -18.54 2.77 0.84
N PRO A 223 -18.68 1.57 1.42
CA PRO A 223 -18.04 1.22 2.69
C PRO A 223 -16.51 1.06 2.57
N ILE A 224 -15.83 1.18 3.71
CA ILE A 224 -14.42 0.79 3.92
C ILE A 224 -14.44 -0.54 4.67
N LEU A 225 -14.50 -1.65 3.96
CA LEU A 225 -14.60 -3.00 4.56
C LEU A 225 -13.32 -3.42 5.31
N GLU A 226 -12.20 -2.81 4.99
CA GLU A 226 -10.90 -3.05 5.62
C GLU A 226 -10.95 -2.77 7.13
N GLU A 227 -11.71 -1.76 7.54
CA GLU A 227 -11.88 -1.40 8.95
C GLU A 227 -12.71 -2.43 9.71
N SER A 228 -13.79 -2.96 9.11
CA SER A 228 -14.56 -4.04 9.74
C SER A 228 -13.75 -5.33 9.85
N ILE A 229 -13.01 -5.69 8.79
CA ILE A 229 -12.13 -6.87 8.78
C ILE A 229 -11.06 -6.74 9.87
N PHE A 230 -10.45 -5.57 10.00
CA PHE A 230 -9.45 -5.33 11.04
C PHE A 230 -10.02 -5.43 12.45
N LYS A 231 -11.15 -4.80 12.73
CA LYS A 231 -11.80 -4.90 14.05
C LYS A 231 -12.14 -6.36 14.38
N GLU A 232 -12.71 -7.10 13.43
CA GLU A 232 -13.10 -8.50 13.64
C GLU A 232 -11.92 -9.44 13.88
N THR A 233 -10.77 -9.20 13.23
CA THR A 233 -9.55 -10.01 13.43
C THR A 233 -8.81 -9.61 14.71
N SER A 234 -8.64 -8.30 14.93
CA SER A 234 -7.86 -7.76 16.06
C SER A 234 -8.50 -8.02 17.43
N ASN A 235 -9.80 -8.27 17.48
CA ASN A 235 -10.50 -8.71 18.70
C ASN A 235 -9.98 -10.06 19.24
N PHE A 236 -9.36 -10.89 18.40
CA PHE A 236 -8.90 -12.23 18.77
C PHE A 236 -7.39 -12.43 18.65
N TYR A 237 -6.72 -11.63 17.81
CA TYR A 237 -5.30 -11.76 17.52
C TYR A 237 -4.59 -10.40 17.48
N PRO A 238 -3.33 -10.29 17.95
CA PRO A 238 -2.59 -9.04 17.95
C PRO A 238 -2.06 -8.71 16.55
N VAL A 239 -2.95 -8.28 15.66
CA VAL A 239 -2.60 -7.86 14.29
C VAL A 239 -2.47 -6.34 14.15
N LYS A 240 -1.66 -5.90 13.20
CA LYS A 240 -1.54 -4.49 12.79
C LYS A 240 -2.39 -4.21 11.56
N TYR A 241 -2.81 -2.96 11.44
CA TYR A 241 -3.63 -2.50 10.33
C TYR A 241 -2.78 -2.09 9.13
N GLY A 242 -3.08 -2.68 7.98
CA GLY A 242 -2.67 -2.20 6.68
C GLY A 242 -3.82 -2.24 5.67
N ASP A 243 -3.62 -1.55 4.56
CA ASP A 243 -4.56 -1.53 3.44
C ASP A 243 -3.81 -1.09 2.16
N TYR A 244 -4.51 -0.98 1.03
CA TYR A 244 -3.92 -0.45 -0.22
C TYR A 244 -4.07 1.07 -0.38
N ALA A 245 -4.12 1.82 0.72
CA ALA A 245 -4.23 3.27 0.75
C ALA A 245 -5.33 3.84 -0.16
N SER A 246 -6.53 3.25 -0.14
CA SER A 246 -7.67 3.61 -1.02
C SER A 246 -7.44 3.35 -2.53
N ILE A 247 -6.65 2.35 -2.88
CA ILE A 247 -6.43 1.92 -4.26
C ILE A 247 -7.21 0.63 -4.54
N ASN A 248 -7.93 0.61 -5.65
CA ASN A 248 -8.44 -0.62 -6.23
C ASN A 248 -7.27 -1.35 -6.92
N ILE A 249 -7.08 -2.63 -6.58
CA ILE A 249 -5.97 -3.43 -7.13
C ILE A 249 -6.39 -4.27 -8.34
N GLU A 250 -7.69 -4.39 -8.59
CA GLU A 250 -8.21 -4.99 -9.81
C GLU A 250 -7.92 -4.07 -11.01
N GLN A 251 -7.45 -4.66 -12.10
CA GLN A 251 -7.01 -3.87 -13.24
C GLN A 251 -8.18 -3.29 -14.02
N VAL A 252 -8.07 -2.02 -14.40
CA VAL A 252 -8.96 -1.40 -15.39
C VAL A 252 -8.14 -0.99 -16.60
N GLU A 253 -8.38 -1.64 -17.73
CA GLU A 253 -8.07 -1.00 -19.01
C GLU A 253 -9.02 0.19 -19.18
N ILE A 254 -8.47 1.40 -19.09
CA ILE A 254 -9.21 2.60 -19.46
C ILE A 254 -9.32 2.58 -20.99
N LYS A 255 -10.34 1.89 -21.51
CA LYS A 255 -10.72 1.98 -22.92
C LYS A 255 -11.27 3.39 -23.16
N GLY A 256 -10.87 3.98 -24.28
CA GLY A 256 -11.07 5.39 -24.64
C GLY A 256 -12.40 5.96 -24.15
N GLY A 257 -12.30 6.97 -23.28
CA GLY A 257 -13.42 7.70 -22.71
C GLY A 257 -12.91 8.89 -21.91
N THR A 258 -13.64 10.00 -21.96
CA THR A 258 -13.34 11.18 -21.14
C THR A 258 -13.63 10.84 -19.68
N PHE A 259 -12.59 10.79 -18.84
CA PHE A 259 -12.80 10.64 -17.40
C PHE A 259 -13.69 11.77 -16.87
N VAL A 260 -14.53 11.44 -15.89
CA VAL A 260 -15.35 12.45 -15.21
C VAL A 260 -14.64 12.86 -13.92
N PRO A 261 -14.32 14.15 -13.73
CA PRO A 261 -13.76 14.70 -12.50
C PRO A 261 -14.54 14.23 -11.26
N ARG A 262 -13.80 13.78 -10.24
CA ARG A 262 -14.38 13.28 -8.99
C ARG A 262 -13.46 13.61 -7.82
N ILE A 263 -14.05 14.05 -6.72
CA ILE A 263 -13.39 14.21 -5.42
C ILE A 263 -13.98 13.17 -4.49
N ASP A 264 -13.12 12.33 -3.92
CA ASP A 264 -13.44 11.29 -2.96
C ASP A 264 -12.81 11.68 -1.62
N ILE A 265 -13.57 11.59 -0.53
CA ILE A 265 -13.02 11.71 0.84
C ILE A 265 -13.46 10.52 1.68
N SER A 266 -12.62 10.14 2.64
CA SER A 266 -12.95 9.08 3.59
C SER A 266 -13.56 9.67 4.85
N LEU A 267 -14.61 9.02 5.33
CA LEU A 267 -15.06 9.10 6.71
C LEU A 267 -14.39 7.97 7.50
N ASN A 268 -14.89 7.63 8.69
CA ASN A 268 -14.32 6.55 9.47
C ASN A 268 -14.51 5.17 8.80
N GLU A 269 -15.69 4.90 8.27
CA GLU A 269 -16.11 3.55 7.81
C GLU A 269 -16.64 3.53 6.37
N LYS A 270 -16.64 4.67 5.67
CA LYS A 270 -17.10 4.78 4.28
C LYS A 270 -16.42 5.94 3.56
N PHE A 271 -16.43 5.90 2.24
CA PHE A 271 -16.14 7.05 1.40
C PHE A 271 -17.42 7.79 1.02
N ILE A 272 -17.30 9.09 0.79
CA ILE A 272 -18.29 9.89 0.06
C ILE A 272 -17.59 10.56 -1.13
N TYR A 273 -18.30 10.70 -2.25
CA TYR A 273 -17.75 11.35 -3.43
C TYR A 273 -18.70 12.35 -4.07
N LYS A 274 -18.11 13.33 -4.78
CA LYS A 274 -18.79 14.28 -5.67
C LYS A 274 -18.17 14.21 -7.06
N ARG A 275 -18.99 14.18 -8.11
CA ARG A 275 -18.56 13.88 -9.48
C ARG A 275 -19.29 14.77 -10.49
N TYR A 276 -18.54 15.58 -11.24
CA TYR A 276 -19.14 16.49 -12.23
C TYR A 276 -18.33 16.53 -13.51
N ARG A 277 -19.02 16.50 -14.66
CA ARG A 277 -18.40 16.55 -16.00
C ARG A 277 -17.74 17.91 -16.24
N ARG A 278 -16.80 17.95 -17.18
CA ARG A 278 -16.04 19.17 -17.51
C ARG A 278 -16.94 20.33 -17.93
N ASN A 279 -17.97 20.06 -18.73
CA ASN A 279 -18.96 21.05 -19.16
C ASN A 279 -19.96 21.46 -18.06
N ALA A 280 -19.96 20.78 -16.92
CA ALA A 280 -20.85 21.04 -15.79
C ALA A 280 -20.14 21.67 -14.58
N GLY A 281 -18.87 22.09 -14.72
CA GLY A 281 -18.10 22.74 -13.65
C GLY A 281 -16.92 21.94 -13.09
N SER A 282 -16.72 20.68 -13.52
CA SER A 282 -15.52 19.89 -13.24
C SER A 282 -15.16 19.81 -11.74
N TYR A 283 -13.86 19.88 -11.40
CA TYR A 283 -13.37 19.76 -10.03
C TYR A 283 -13.81 20.93 -9.14
N ALA A 284 -14.05 22.11 -9.70
CA ALA A 284 -14.55 23.24 -8.94
C ALA A 284 -15.94 22.96 -8.37
N LEU A 285 -16.86 22.46 -9.19
CA LEU A 285 -18.18 22.07 -8.70
C LEU A 285 -18.10 20.88 -7.73
N CYS A 286 -17.23 19.90 -8.00
CA CYS A 286 -16.98 18.81 -7.03
C CYS A 286 -16.58 19.35 -5.66
N ALA A 287 -15.63 20.31 -5.61
CA ALA A 287 -15.13 20.88 -4.37
C ALA A 287 -16.19 21.73 -3.65
N GLN A 288 -16.92 22.57 -4.39
CA GLN A 288 -18.06 23.34 -3.86
C GLN A 288 -19.13 22.44 -3.25
N LYS A 289 -19.44 21.31 -3.87
CA LYS A 289 -20.42 20.35 -3.36
C LYS A 289 -19.85 19.53 -2.20
N MET A 290 -18.55 19.26 -2.18
CA MET A 290 -17.90 18.54 -1.08
C MET A 290 -17.83 19.40 0.19
N ILE A 291 -17.42 20.67 0.08
CA ILE A 291 -17.35 21.60 1.21
C ILE A 291 -18.73 21.87 1.82
N LYS A 292 -19.78 21.89 0.99
CA LYS A 292 -21.17 22.03 1.44
C LYS A 292 -21.74 20.74 2.06
N ASP A 293 -21.10 19.59 1.88
CA ASP A 293 -21.52 18.33 2.50
C ASP A 293 -21.07 18.34 3.97
N GLY A 294 -22.01 18.46 4.91
CA GLY A 294 -21.71 18.60 6.34
C GLY A 294 -20.97 17.41 6.97
N ARG A 295 -20.80 16.31 6.23
CA ARG A 295 -19.98 15.16 6.62
C ARG A 295 -18.49 15.40 6.35
N TYR A 296 -18.13 16.24 5.39
CA TYR A 296 -16.76 16.66 5.18
C TYR A 296 -16.32 17.56 6.34
N LYS A 297 -15.17 17.22 6.93
CA LYS A 297 -14.51 18.03 7.93
C LYS A 297 -13.06 18.16 7.53
N SER A 298 -12.62 19.38 7.24
CA SER A 298 -11.21 19.66 6.99
C SER A 298 -10.39 19.22 8.20
N ILE A 299 -9.26 18.57 7.95
CA ILE A 299 -8.32 18.08 8.97
C ILE A 299 -6.95 18.76 8.87
N GLY A 300 -6.85 19.84 8.10
CA GLY A 300 -5.70 20.74 8.00
C GLY A 300 -4.50 20.14 7.27
N ILE A 301 -4.73 19.42 6.17
CA ILE A 301 -3.66 18.77 5.37
C ILE A 301 -3.66 19.21 3.92
N TRP A 302 -2.60 18.85 3.18
CA TRP A 302 -2.46 19.13 1.75
C TRP A 302 -3.70 18.78 0.93
N ALA A 303 -4.36 17.65 1.22
CA ALA A 303 -5.59 17.29 0.52
C ALA A 303 -6.74 18.30 0.71
N ASP A 304 -6.86 18.89 1.90
CA ASP A 304 -7.85 19.95 2.18
C ASP A 304 -7.50 21.23 1.42
N ASP A 305 -6.22 21.60 1.37
CA ASP A 305 -5.75 22.76 0.62
C ASP A 305 -6.08 22.62 -0.88
N GLU A 306 -5.87 21.44 -1.47
CA GLU A 306 -6.22 21.19 -2.87
C GLU A 306 -7.73 21.22 -3.13
N ILE A 307 -8.55 20.77 -2.18
CA ILE A 307 -10.01 20.91 -2.26
C ILE A 307 -10.40 22.39 -2.20
N MET A 308 -9.78 23.18 -1.34
CA MET A 308 -10.01 24.64 -1.26
C MET A 308 -9.53 25.38 -2.51
N LEU A 309 -8.40 25.01 -3.08
CA LEU A 309 -7.92 25.56 -4.35
C LEU A 309 -8.87 25.23 -5.50
N ALA A 310 -9.39 24.00 -5.56
CA ALA A 310 -10.40 23.64 -6.53
C ALA A 310 -11.71 24.41 -6.33
N TYR A 311 -12.14 24.61 -5.08
CA TYR A 311 -13.32 25.42 -4.75
C TYR A 311 -13.22 26.84 -5.31
N ASN A 312 -12.03 27.44 -5.23
CA ASN A 312 -11.69 28.76 -5.76
C ASN A 312 -11.34 28.76 -7.26
N GLU A 313 -11.61 27.66 -7.98
CA GLU A 313 -11.35 27.51 -9.42
C GLU A 313 -9.87 27.55 -9.82
N THR A 314 -8.95 27.36 -8.87
CA THR A 314 -7.49 27.38 -9.10
C THR A 314 -6.81 26.08 -8.63
N PRO A 315 -7.27 24.87 -9.03
CA PRO A 315 -6.68 23.62 -8.57
C PRO A 315 -5.23 23.46 -9.08
N SER A 316 -4.33 22.95 -8.24
CA SER A 316 -2.94 22.71 -8.65
C SER A 316 -2.82 21.56 -9.68
N GLY A 317 -3.87 20.77 -9.89
CA GLY A 317 -3.93 19.76 -10.92
C GLY A 317 -5.34 19.31 -11.29
N ILE A 318 -5.52 18.94 -12.56
CA ILE A 318 -6.82 18.54 -13.14
C ILE A 318 -6.81 17.11 -13.70
N SER A 319 -5.75 16.34 -13.44
CA SER A 319 -5.64 14.95 -13.92
C SER A 319 -6.21 13.96 -12.91
N PRO A 320 -6.71 12.79 -13.33
CA PRO A 320 -7.16 11.74 -12.41
C PRO A 320 -6.06 11.32 -11.43
N SER A 321 -4.82 11.21 -11.92
CA SER A 321 -3.65 10.86 -11.11
C SER A 321 -3.42 11.86 -9.97
N PHE A 322 -3.68 13.15 -10.20
CA PHE A 322 -3.55 14.17 -9.17
C PHE A 322 -4.57 13.97 -8.05
N TRP A 323 -5.84 13.77 -8.41
CA TRP A 323 -6.93 13.63 -7.45
C TRP A 323 -6.96 12.27 -6.75
N ILE A 324 -6.37 11.23 -7.35
CA ILE A 324 -6.02 10.00 -6.64
C ILE A 324 -5.02 10.30 -5.52
N ALA A 325 -3.97 11.08 -5.79
CA ALA A 325 -2.98 11.44 -4.76
C ALA A 325 -3.61 12.23 -3.60
N VAL A 326 -4.52 13.17 -3.91
CA VAL A 326 -5.31 13.93 -2.92
C VAL A 326 -6.15 12.98 -2.05
N ARG A 327 -6.93 12.07 -2.66
CA ARG A 327 -7.72 11.06 -1.93
C ARG A 327 -6.85 10.21 -1.02
N MET A 328 -5.74 9.68 -1.55
CA MET A 328 -4.81 8.84 -0.81
C MET A 328 -4.24 9.57 0.40
N ASN A 329 -3.87 10.85 0.25
CA ASN A 329 -3.26 11.65 1.32
C ASN A 329 -4.26 11.86 2.46
N TYR A 330 -5.50 12.19 2.10
CA TYR A 330 -6.60 12.30 3.06
C TYR A 330 -6.88 10.97 3.76
N PHE A 331 -6.98 9.88 3.00
CA PHE A 331 -7.27 8.56 3.53
C PHE A 331 -6.18 8.07 4.50
N MET A 332 -4.91 8.09 4.10
CA MET A 332 -3.81 7.65 4.96
C MET A 332 -3.73 8.48 6.25
N THR A 333 -3.91 9.80 6.16
CA THR A 333 -3.94 10.67 7.35
C THR A 333 -5.08 10.29 8.30
N THR A 334 -6.29 10.04 7.79
CA THR A 334 -7.41 9.64 8.64
C THR A 334 -7.18 8.25 9.27
N ARG A 335 -6.53 7.32 8.56
CA ARG A 335 -6.20 5.99 9.12
C ARG A 335 -5.25 6.08 10.30
N VAL A 336 -4.26 6.97 10.23
CA VAL A 336 -3.33 7.26 11.35
C VAL A 336 -4.06 7.96 12.50
N LYS A 337 -4.87 8.98 12.21
CA LYS A 337 -5.62 9.72 13.23
C LYS A 337 -6.61 8.82 13.98
N LEU A 338 -7.29 7.89 13.29
CA LEU A 338 -8.23 6.94 13.89
C LEU A 338 -7.58 6.02 14.94
N ARG A 339 -6.26 5.80 14.85
CA ARG A 339 -5.48 4.87 15.68
C ARG A 339 -4.54 5.56 16.66
N SER A 340 -4.54 6.89 16.70
CA SER A 340 -3.66 7.68 17.56
C SER A 340 -4.27 8.00 18.94
N PHE A 341 -5.46 7.47 19.25
CA PHE A 341 -6.22 7.74 20.47
C PHE A 341 -6.37 6.49 21.32
#